data_AF-A0A9E8LZC2-F1
#
_entry.id   AF-A0A9E8LZC2-F1
#
_cell.length_a   1.000
_cell.length_b   1.000
_cell.length_c   1.000
_cell.angle_alpha   90.00
_cell.angle_beta   90.00
_cell.angle_gamma   90.00
#
_symmetry.space_group_name_H-M   'P 1'
#
loop_
_entity.id
_entity.type
_entity.pdbx_description
1 polymer ?
#
loop_
_entity_poly.entity_id
_entity_poly.type
_entity_poly.pdbx_seq_one_letter_code
_entity_poly.pdbx_strand_id
1 'polypeptide(L)'
;MDKVKIRAVKSSPQAQADRIKGRVFKSYRGMQDFLDYAAVYYSENVKISTKREPVKKRLLHDYQKNAECGLAILSLILGSGLRVNEVVSLNVSDIDWREPGLEDQK
;
A
#
# COMPACT_ATOMS: atom_id res chain seq x y z
N MET A 1 0.66 -26.45 -31.95
CA MET A 1 0.70 -25.55 -30.77
C MET A 1 0.10 -26.31 -29.60
N ASP A 2 0.92 -26.72 -28.65
CA ASP A 2 0.45 -27.46 -27.48
C ASP A 2 -0.30 -26.51 -26.53
N LYS A 3 -1.51 -26.94 -26.12
CA LYS A 3 -2.35 -26.18 -25.19
C LYS A 3 -1.67 -26.12 -23.82
N VAL A 4 -1.28 -24.92 -23.40
CA VAL A 4 -0.80 -24.65 -22.04
C VAL A 4 -1.93 -24.99 -21.06
N LYS A 5 -1.78 -26.08 -20.30
CA LYS A 5 -2.72 -26.45 -19.23
C LYS A 5 -2.51 -25.53 -18.04
N ILE A 6 -3.31 -24.47 -17.95
CA ILE A 6 -3.37 -23.60 -16.77
C ILE A 6 -4.04 -24.40 -15.65
N ARG A 7 -3.25 -24.84 -14.67
CA ARG A 7 -3.77 -25.49 -13.46
C ARG A 7 -4.30 -24.38 -12.55
N ALA A 8 -5.62 -24.21 -12.48
CA ALA A 8 -6.24 -23.29 -11.53
C ALA A 8 -5.93 -23.78 -10.11
N VAL A 9 -5.00 -23.11 -9.42
CA VAL A 9 -4.78 -23.34 -8.00
C VAL A 9 -5.99 -22.75 -7.28
N LYS A 10 -7.00 -23.57 -7.02
CA LYS A 10 -8.14 -23.22 -6.16
C LYS A 10 -7.63 -23.09 -4.73
N SER A 11 -7.04 -21.96 -4.38
CA SER A 11 -6.84 -21.61 -2.97
C SER A 11 -7.99 -20.73 -2.52
N SER A 12 -8.65 -21.11 -1.43
CA SER A 12 -9.67 -20.25 -0.82
C SER A 12 -9.05 -18.91 -0.38
N PRO A 13 -9.85 -17.82 -0.35
CA PRO A 13 -9.40 -16.54 0.20
C PRO A 13 -8.83 -16.66 1.62
N GLN A 14 -9.43 -17.53 2.44
CA GLN A 14 -8.95 -17.85 3.78
C GLN A 14 -7.55 -18.45 3.77
N ALA A 15 -7.29 -19.44 2.90
CA ALA A 15 -5.96 -20.05 2.76
C ALA A 15 -4.91 -19.08 2.19
N GLN A 16 -5.31 -18.02 1.48
CA GLN A 16 -4.40 -16.94 1.13
C GLN A 16 -4.15 -16.02 2.33
N ALA A 17 -5.19 -15.61 3.04
CA ALA A 17 -5.06 -14.77 4.24
C ALA A 17 -4.13 -15.43 5.28
N ASP A 18 -4.31 -16.72 5.57
CA ASP A 18 -3.50 -17.47 6.54
C ASP A 18 -2.02 -17.54 6.12
N ARG A 19 -1.73 -17.62 4.81
CA ARG A 19 -0.35 -17.61 4.28
C ARG A 19 0.33 -16.24 4.41
N ILE A 20 -0.43 -15.15 4.40
CA ILE A 20 0.09 -13.78 4.42
C ILE A 20 0.08 -13.23 5.86
N LYS A 21 -0.74 -13.78 6.76
CA LYS A 21 -0.92 -13.34 8.17
C LYS A 21 0.38 -13.15 8.96
N GLY A 22 1.40 -13.97 8.72
CA GLY A 22 2.72 -13.85 9.37
C GLY A 22 3.70 -12.88 8.71
N ARG A 23 3.37 -12.37 7.51
CA ARG A 23 4.21 -11.52 6.65
C ARG A 23 3.72 -10.06 6.59
N VAL A 24 2.51 -9.78 7.06
CA VAL A 24 1.97 -8.41 7.19
C VAL A 24 2.53 -7.75 8.46
N PHE A 25 2.62 -6.43 8.48
CA PHE A 25 3.07 -5.64 9.62
C PHE A 25 2.40 -6.13 10.92
N LYS A 26 3.23 -6.57 11.87
CA LYS A 26 2.77 -7.12 13.16
C LYS A 26 2.53 -6.05 14.22
N SER A 27 2.92 -4.81 13.93
CA SER A 27 2.79 -3.67 14.82
C SER A 27 2.44 -2.42 14.03
N TYR A 28 1.74 -1.50 14.70
CA TYR A 28 1.50 -0.15 14.19
C TYR A 28 2.81 0.54 13.78
N ARG A 29 3.87 0.33 14.56
CA ARG A 29 5.19 0.88 14.25
C ARG A 29 5.73 0.39 12.90
N GLY A 30 5.65 -0.91 12.61
CA GLY A 30 6.12 -1.44 11.33
C GLY A 30 5.30 -0.95 10.14
N MET A 31 4.01 -0.70 10.34
CA MET A 31 3.17 -0.04 9.33
C MET A 31 3.63 1.40 9.09
N GLN A 32 3.84 2.17 10.15
CA GLN A 32 4.31 3.55 10.05
C GLN A 32 5.68 3.64 9.36
N ASP A 33 6.63 2.78 9.75
CA ASP A 33 7.96 2.73 9.13
C ASP A 33 7.86 2.45 7.61
N PHE A 34 6.89 1.64 7.18
CA PHE A 34 6.64 1.39 5.76
C PHE A 34 6.01 2.59 5.04
N LEU A 35 5.07 3.31 5.68
CA LEU A 35 4.50 4.53 5.13
C LEU A 35 5.57 5.61 5.00
N ASP A 36 6.43 5.79 6.00
CA ASP A 36 7.57 6.70 5.97
C ASP A 36 8.55 6.31 4.85
N TYR A 37 8.76 5.01 4.64
CA TYR A 37 9.53 4.52 3.50
C TYR A 37 8.92 4.93 2.17
N ALA A 38 7.62 4.68 1.98
CA ALA A 38 6.93 5.04 0.76
C ALA A 38 6.93 6.56 0.52
N ALA A 39 6.78 7.36 1.59
CA ALA A 39 6.66 8.83 1.53
C ALA A 39 8.00 9.56 1.33
N VAL A 40 9.12 8.97 1.76
CA VAL A 40 10.43 9.64 1.74
C VAL A 40 11.52 8.72 1.23
N TYR A 41 11.78 7.61 1.92
CA TYR A 41 12.98 6.81 1.71
C TYR A 41 13.04 6.11 0.35
N TYR A 42 11.91 5.82 -0.30
CA TYR A 42 11.90 5.28 -1.66
C TYR A 42 12.66 6.21 -2.62
N SER A 43 12.35 7.50 -2.58
CA SER A 43 12.95 8.48 -3.49
C SER A 43 14.45 8.63 -3.24
N GLU A 44 14.87 8.64 -1.97
CA GLU A 44 16.27 8.69 -1.57
C GLU A 44 17.03 7.45 -2.04
N ASN A 45 16.43 6.26 -1.86
CA ASN A 45 16.99 5.00 -2.32
C ASN A 45 17.19 4.98 -3.84
N VAL A 46 16.25 5.54 -4.61
CA VAL A 46 16.40 5.66 -6.07
C VAL A 46 17.59 6.58 -6.41
N LYS A 47 17.75 7.72 -5.73
CA LYS A 47 18.87 8.65 -5.95
C LYS A 47 20.23 7.99 -5.71
N ILE A 48 20.38 7.26 -4.60
CA ILE A 48 21.66 6.61 -4.23
C ILE A 48 21.91 5.26 -4.93
N SER A 49 20.91 4.72 -5.64
CA SER A 49 21.04 3.41 -6.29
C SER A 49 22.12 3.38 -7.39
N THR A 50 22.57 2.17 -7.74
CA THR A 50 23.50 1.92 -8.86
C THR A 50 22.84 1.99 -10.25
N LYS A 51 21.56 2.38 -10.32
CA LYS A 51 20.81 2.45 -11.59
C LYS A 51 21.39 3.54 -12.51
N ARG A 52 21.27 3.33 -13.82
CA ARG A 52 21.68 4.34 -14.82
C ARG A 52 20.80 5.59 -14.70
N GLU A 53 21.39 6.75 -14.97
CA GLU A 53 20.73 8.06 -14.86
C GLU A 53 19.36 8.17 -15.55
N PRO A 54 19.15 7.72 -16.81
CA PRO A 54 17.82 7.78 -17.43
C PRO A 54 16.77 6.96 -16.69
N VAL A 55 17.17 5.86 -16.03
CA VAL A 55 16.26 5.02 -15.23
C VAL A 55 15.89 5.73 -13.93
N LYS A 56 16.87 6.35 -13.25
CA LYS A 56 16.63 7.11 -12.02
C LYS A 56 15.64 8.25 -12.26
N LYS A 57 15.87 9.05 -13.31
CA LYS A 57 14.99 10.18 -13.66
C LYS A 57 13.55 9.74 -13.88
N ARG A 58 13.34 8.64 -14.63
CA ARG A 58 11.99 8.09 -14.86
C ARG A 58 11.33 7.66 -13.55
N LEU A 59 12.03 6.90 -12.70
CA LEU A 59 11.50 6.43 -11.42
C LEU A 59 11.15 7.59 -10.48
N LEU A 60 12.00 8.62 -10.40
CA LEU A 60 11.76 9.80 -9.56
C LEU A 60 10.61 10.65 -10.08
N HIS A 61 10.50 10.81 -11.39
CA HIS A 61 9.37 11.49 -12.01
C HIS A 61 8.04 10.75 -11.76
N ASP A 62 8.02 9.43 -11.95
CA ASP A 62 6.83 8.62 -11.72
C ASP A 62 6.46 8.62 -10.24
N TYR A 63 7.44 8.60 -9.34
CA TYR A 63 7.25 8.78 -7.91
C TYR A 63 6.62 10.13 -7.58
N GLN A 64 7.20 11.24 -8.05
CA GLN A 64 6.68 12.59 -7.77
C GLN A 64 5.23 12.76 -8.21
N LYS A 65 4.84 12.17 -9.34
CA LYS A 65 3.47 12.22 -9.84
C LYS A 65 2.45 11.46 -8.97
N ASN A 66 2.90 10.42 -8.27
CA ASN A 66 2.00 9.49 -7.57
C ASN A 66 2.22 9.46 -6.06
N ALA A 67 3.19 10.19 -5.51
CA ALA A 67 3.60 10.07 -4.12
C ALA A 67 2.44 10.31 -3.14
N GLU A 68 1.71 11.41 -3.32
CA GLU A 68 0.58 11.78 -2.46
C GLU A 68 -0.58 10.79 -2.56
N CYS A 69 -1.06 10.52 -3.78
CA CYS A 69 -2.15 9.59 -4.03
C CYS A 69 -1.80 8.16 -3.59
N GLY A 70 -0.59 7.71 -3.92
CA GLY A 70 -0.07 6.41 -3.51
C GLY A 70 0.02 6.28 -1.99
N LEU A 71 0.50 7.30 -1.30
CA LEU A 71 0.57 7.32 0.16
C LEU A 71 -0.83 7.29 0.79
N ALA A 72 -1.80 8.05 0.27
CA ALA A 72 -3.17 8.03 0.74
C ALA A 72 -3.80 6.63 0.59
N ILE A 73 -3.67 6.00 -0.59
CA ILE A 73 -4.18 4.65 -0.85
C ILE A 73 -3.52 3.62 0.07
N LEU A 74 -2.19 3.68 0.23
CA LEU A 74 -1.46 2.77 1.13
C LEU A 74 -1.91 2.95 2.59
N SER A 75 -2.08 4.20 3.04
CA SER A 75 -2.53 4.50 4.40
C SER A 75 -3.95 4.02 4.66
N LEU A 76 -4.86 4.19 3.69
CA LEU A 76 -6.22 3.68 3.78
C LEU A 76 -6.23 2.15 3.87
N ILE A 77 -5.56 1.45 2.95
CA ILE A 77 -5.50 -0.02 2.95
C ILE A 77 -4.94 -0.55 4.28
N LEU A 78 -3.83 0.04 4.75
CA LEU A 78 -3.13 -0.46 5.94
C LEU A 78 -3.84 -0.08 7.24
N GLY A 79 -4.38 1.13 7.34
CA GLY A 79 -5.04 1.64 8.54
C GLY A 79 -6.46 1.12 8.74
N SER A 80 -7.21 0.88 7.66
CA SER A 80 -8.61 0.42 7.73
C SER A 80 -8.79 -1.08 7.45
N GLY A 81 -7.80 -1.73 6.83
CA GLY A 81 -7.93 -3.11 6.35
C GLY A 81 -8.80 -3.26 5.09
N LEU A 82 -9.20 -2.14 4.46
CA LEU A 82 -9.92 -2.16 3.19
C LEU A 82 -9.09 -2.80 2.08
N ARG A 83 -9.78 -3.54 1.22
CA ARG A 83 -9.22 -4.13 0.01
C ARG A 83 -9.10 -3.06 -1.07
N VAL A 84 -8.21 -3.31 -2.03
CA VAL A 84 -7.97 -2.38 -3.16
C VAL A 84 -9.28 -2.02 -3.88
N ASN A 85 -10.16 -2.99 -4.13
CA ASN A 85 -11.43 -2.75 -4.81
C ASN A 85 -12.41 -1.89 -3.99
N GLU A 86 -12.28 -1.86 -2.67
CA GLU A 86 -13.10 -1.02 -1.80
C GLU A 86 -12.55 0.40 -1.80
N VAL A 87 -11.22 0.55 -1.67
CA VAL A 87 -10.55 1.86 -1.66
C VAL A 87 -10.75 2.64 -2.96
N VAL A 88 -10.70 1.98 -4.12
CA VAL A 88 -10.91 2.65 -5.42
C VAL A 88 -12.36 3.11 -5.65
N SER A 89 -13.31 2.62 -4.85
CA SER A 89 -14.72 2.98 -4.94
C SER A 89 -15.16 3.97 -3.86
N LEU A 90 -14.24 4.42 -2.99
CA LEU A 90 -14.54 5.40 -1.96
C LEU A 90 -14.81 6.79 -2.55
N ASN A 91 -15.80 7.46 -2.00
CA ASN A 91 -16.05 8.88 -2.16
C ASN A 91 -15.59 9.62 -0.90
N VAL A 92 -15.36 10.93 -1.04
CA VAL A 92 -14.98 11.80 0.10
C VAL A 92 -16.05 11.78 1.21
N SER A 93 -17.32 11.58 0.84
CA SER A 93 -18.44 11.43 1.77
C SER A 93 -18.39 10.17 2.63
N ASP A 94 -17.62 9.17 2.19
CA ASP A 94 -17.51 7.88 2.88
C ASP A 94 -16.45 7.92 3.98
N ILE A 95 -15.67 9.01 4.05
CA ILE A 95 -14.68 9.25 5.10
C ILE A 95 -15.41 9.78 6.34
N ASP A 96 -15.31 9.04 7.43
CA ASP A 96 -15.73 9.56 8.73
C ASP A 96 -14.64 10.52 9.25
N TRP A 97 -14.99 11.80 9.32
CA TRP A 97 -14.10 12.86 9.81
C TRP A 97 -14.13 13.00 11.34
N ARG A 98 -14.93 12.17 12.04
CA ARG A 98 -14.94 12.15 13.50
C ARG A 98 -13.70 11.42 14.00
N GLU A 99 -12.95 12.04 14.89
CA GLU A 99 -11.88 11.35 15.61
C GLU A 99 -12.50 10.41 16.66
N PRO A 100 -12.27 9.09 16.58
CA PRO A 100 -12.65 8.19 17.66
C PRO A 100 -11.74 8.51 18.87
N GLY A 101 -12.30 9.09 19.93
CA GLY A 101 -11.60 9.35 21.19
C GLY A 101 -11.63 10.79 21.73
N LEU A 102 -12.30 11.73 21.06
CA LEU A 102 -12.48 13.11 21.57
C LEU A 102 -13.86 13.40 22.17
N GLU A 103 -14.80 12.45 22.15
CA GLU A 103 -16.16 12.66 22.72
C GLU A 103 -16.21 12.52 24.25
N ASP A 104 -15.19 11.94 24.88
CA ASP A 104 -15.13 11.75 26.35
C ASP A 104 -14.47 12.92 27.12
N GLN A 105 -14.19 14.05 26.46
CA GLN A 105 -13.70 15.27 27.11
C GLN A 105 -14.76 16.37 27.10
N LYS A 106 -15.86 16.17 27.83
CA LYS A 106 -16.76 17.24 28.25
C LYS A 106 -17.38 16.97 29.61
#